data_AF-A0A7X2XNH5-F1
#
_entry.id   AF-A0A7X2XNH5-F1
#
_cell.length_a   1.000
_cell.length_b   1.000
_cell.length_c   1.000
_cell.angle_alpha   90.00
_cell.angle_beta   90.00
_cell.angle_gamma   90.00
#
_symmetry.space_group_name_H-M   'P 1'
#
loop_
_entity.id
_entity.type
_entity.pdbx_description
1 polymer ?
#
loop_
_entity_poly.entity_id
_entity_poly.type
_entity_poly.pdbx_seq_one_letter_code
_entity_poly.pdbx_strand_id
1 'polypeptide(L)'
;LITSFVSAFITVNVYRFCIKRDITIHLPKEVPGAISQDFRDIFPFSFVLLISGLLDIVSRFSLDVPFAQVFQQLLTPIFKGAESY
;
A
#
# COMPACT_ATOMS: atom_id res chain seq x y z
N LEU A 1 10.06 9.51 -0.58
CA LEU A 1 9.24 10.11 -1.65
C LEU A 1 8.85 9.10 -2.73
N ILE A 2 9.79 8.38 -3.35
CA ILE A 2 9.46 7.37 -4.38
C ILE A 2 8.60 6.23 -3.79
N THR A 3 8.97 5.71 -2.62
CA THR A 3 8.21 4.66 -1.93
C THR A 3 6.76 5.07 -1.63
N SER A 4 6.51 6.33 -1.27
CA SER A 4 5.15 6.83 -1.01
C SER A 4 4.32 6.94 -2.30
N PHE A 5 4.93 7.25 -3.45
CA PHE A 5 4.23 7.19 -4.74
C PHE A 5 3.81 5.76 -5.07
N VAL A 6 4.71 4.80 -4.92
CA VAL A 6 4.41 3.37 -5.16
C VAL A 6 3.29 2.89 -4.23
N SER A 7 3.37 3.23 -2.94
CA SER A 7 2.32 2.92 -1.97
C SER A 7 0.98 3.54 -2.35
N ALA A 8 0.95 4.81 -2.79
CA ALA A 8 -0.28 5.47 -3.21
C ALA A 8 -0.93 4.78 -4.41
N PHE A 9 -0.15 4.36 -5.41
CA PHE A 9 -0.66 3.60 -6.56
C PHE A 9 -1.26 2.26 -6.13
N ILE A 10 -0.61 1.54 -5.22
CA ILE A 10 -1.13 0.28 -4.67
C ILE A 10 -2.45 0.51 -3.96
N THR A 11 -2.49 1.47 -3.03
CA THR A 11 -3.69 1.81 -2.26
C THR A 11 -4.86 2.14 -3.19
N VAL A 12 -4.67 3.03 -4.16
CA VAL A 12 -5.75 3.44 -5.09
C VAL A 12 -6.26 2.26 -5.93
N ASN A 13 -5.37 1.39 -6.43
CA ASN A 13 -5.77 0.23 -7.21
C ASN A 13 -6.55 -0.80 -6.37
N VAL A 14 -6.09 -1.06 -5.15
CA VAL A 14 -6.74 -2.00 -4.22
C VAL A 14 -8.11 -1.47 -3.80
N TYR A 15 -8.21 -0.20 -3.41
CA TYR A 15 -9.49 0.43 -3.09
C TYR A 15 -10.45 0.36 -4.27
N ARG A 16 -9.99 0.73 -5.48
CA ARG A 16 -10.81 0.65 -6.69
C ARG A 16 -11.28 -0.77 -6.98
N PHE A 17 -10.45 -1.77 -6.72
CA PHE A 17 -10.80 -3.18 -6.89
C PHE A 17 -11.87 -3.63 -5.88
N CYS A 18 -11.69 -3.32 -4.60
CA CYS A 18 -12.64 -3.68 -3.54
C CYS A 18 -14.01 -3.03 -3.75
N ILE A 19 -14.04 -1.74 -4.13
CA ILE A 19 -15.29 -1.03 -4.43
C ILE A 19 -15.99 -1.62 -5.65
N LYS A 20 -15.25 -1.91 -6.73
CA LYS A 20 -15.85 -2.49 -7.96
C LYS A 20 -16.43 -3.89 -7.75
N ARG A 21 -15.89 -4.65 -6.81
CA ARG A 21 -16.33 -6.01 -6.50
C ARG A 21 -17.36 -6.07 -5.38
N ASP A 22 -17.80 -4.92 -4.89
CA ASP A 22 -18.77 -4.80 -3.79
C ASP A 22 -18.30 -5.52 -2.51
N ILE A 23 -16.99 -5.62 -2.30
CA ILE A 23 -16.38 -6.27 -1.13
C ILE A 23 -16.46 -5.29 0.05
N THR A 24 -17.67 -5.09 0.55
CA THR A 24 -17.98 -4.15 1.64
C THR A 24 -19.02 -4.74 2.59
N ILE A 25 -18.93 -4.38 3.87
CA ILE A 25 -19.93 -4.78 4.86
C ILE A 25 -21.19 -3.96 4.61
N HIS A 26 -22.30 -4.65 4.33
CA HIS A 26 -23.60 -4.02 4.17
C HIS A 26 -24.26 -3.83 5.52
N LEU A 27 -24.36 -2.58 5.97
CA LEU A 27 -25.07 -2.24 7.20
C LEU A 27 -26.53 -1.86 6.91
N PRO A 28 -27.46 -2.15 7.84
CA PRO A 28 -28.87 -1.78 7.74
C PRO A 28 -29.07 -0.26 7.84
N LYS A 29 -30.24 0.23 7.43
CA LYS A 29 -30.53 1.68 7.32
C LYS A 29 -30.62 2.42 8.66
N GLU A 30 -30.63 1.69 9.77
CA GLU A 30 -30.77 2.25 11.13
C GLU A 30 -29.48 2.87 11.66
N VAL A 31 -28.33 2.62 11.02
CA VAL A 31 -27.04 3.15 11.46
C VAL A 31 -26.65 4.43 10.71
N PRO A 32 -26.07 5.44 11.41
CA PRO A 32 -25.62 6.69 10.80
C PRO A 32 -24.65 6.45 9.64
N GLY A 33 -24.71 7.33 8.63
CA GLY A 33 -23.90 7.21 7.41
C GLY A 33 -22.40 7.17 7.67
N ALA A 34 -21.89 7.90 8.67
CA ALA A 34 -20.48 7.89 9.04
C ALA A 34 -19.99 6.50 9.47
N ILE A 35 -20.72 5.84 10.39
CA ILE A 35 -20.37 4.51 10.88
C ILE A 35 -20.50 3.48 9.76
N SER A 36 -21.55 3.59 8.94
CA SER A 36 -21.73 2.70 7.78
C SER A 36 -20.59 2.80 6.77
N GLN A 37 -19.98 3.98 6.62
CA GLN A 37 -18.84 4.19 5.74
C GLN A 37 -17.55 3.60 6.31
N ASP A 38 -17.27 3.80 7.60
CA ASP A 38 -16.09 3.22 8.26
C ASP A 38 -16.06 1.68 8.13
N PHE A 39 -17.21 1.02 8.32
CA PHE A 39 -17.30 -0.44 8.15
C PHE A 39 -17.17 -0.90 6.68
N ARG A 40 -17.59 -0.08 5.71
CA ARG A 40 -17.35 -0.39 4.29
C ARG A 40 -15.87 -0.29 3.95
N ASP A 41 -15.15 0.64 4.57
CA ASP A 41 -13.73 0.89 4.32
C ASP A 41 -12.79 -0.09 5.03
N ILE A 42 -13.26 -0.83 6.04
CA ILE A 42 -12.48 -1.87 6.76
C ILE A 42 -11.85 -2.89 5.81
N PHE A 43 -12.61 -3.42 4.83
CA PHE A 43 -12.08 -4.42 3.90
C PHE A 43 -11.02 -3.84 2.96
N PRO A 44 -11.29 -2.75 2.20
CA PRO A 44 -10.27 -2.08 1.41
C PRO A 44 -9.00 -1.78 2.22
N PHE A 45 -9.16 -1.26 3.43
CA PHE A 45 -8.04 -0.91 4.31
C PHE A 45 -7.24 -2.14 4.73
N SER A 46 -7.91 -3.23 5.12
CA SER A 46 -7.28 -4.51 5.46
C SER A 46 -6.46 -5.07 4.29
N PHE A 47 -7.00 -5.07 3.07
CA PHE A 47 -6.24 -5.54 1.90
C PHE A 47 -5.01 -4.68 1.61
N VAL A 48 -5.12 -3.37 1.72
CA VAL A 48 -3.97 -2.47 1.56
C VAL A 48 -2.90 -2.73 2.61
N LEU A 49 -3.29 -2.92 3.87
CA LEU A 49 -2.36 -3.29 4.94
C LEU A 49 -1.70 -4.64 4.68
N LEU A 50 -2.47 -5.65 4.25
CA LEU A 50 -1.93 -6.98 3.93
C LEU A 50 -0.90 -6.91 2.79
N ILE A 51 -1.21 -6.20 1.71
CA ILE A 51 -0.29 -6.06 0.58
C ILE A 51 0.95 -5.25 0.98
N SER A 52 0.77 -4.16 1.73
CA SER A 52 1.89 -3.33 2.19
C SER A 52 2.80 -4.09 3.15
N GLY A 53 2.22 -4.87 4.07
CA GLY A 53 2.97 -5.75 4.97
C GLY A 53 3.69 -6.87 4.22
N LEU A 54 3.03 -7.48 3.22
CA LEU A 54 3.64 -8.49 2.37
C LEU A 54 4.85 -7.93 1.61
N LEU A 55 4.75 -6.71 1.08
CA LEU A 55 5.86 -6.03 0.42
C LEU A 55 7.02 -5.76 1.38
N ASP A 56 6.76 -5.37 2.62
CA ASP A 56 7.81 -5.15 3.62
C ASP A 56 8.46 -6.47 4.07
N ILE A 57 7.71 -7.57 4.14
CA ILE A 57 8.26 -8.90 4.40
C ILE A 57 9.15 -9.34 3.24
N VAL A 58 8.69 -9.19 1.99
CA VAL A 58 9.44 -9.57 0.80
C VAL A 58 10.72 -8.74 0.67
N SER A 59 10.67 -7.43 0.98
CA SER A 59 11.86 -6.59 0.93
C SER A 59 12.91 -6.99 1.97
N ARG A 60 12.49 -7.32 3.18
CA ARG A 60 13.39 -7.83 4.22
C ARG A 60 13.96 -9.19 3.84
N PHE A 61 13.15 -10.09 3.27
CA PHE A 61 13.64 -11.40 2.86
C PHE A 61 14.65 -11.33 1.70
N SER A 62 14.46 -10.40 0.76
CA SER A 62 15.27 -10.32 -0.46
C SER A 62 16.51 -9.44 -0.31
N LEU A 63 16.40 -8.33 0.43
CA LEU A 63 17.42 -7.28 0.50
C LEU A 63 17.85 -6.95 1.95
N ASP A 64 17.26 -7.61 2.94
CA ASP A 64 17.48 -7.39 4.39
C ASP A 64 17.27 -5.94 4.84
N VAL A 65 16.44 -5.19 4.09
CA VAL A 65 16.09 -3.80 4.38
C VAL A 65 14.59 -3.57 4.39
N PRO A 66 14.10 -2.57 5.16
CA PRO A 66 12.70 -2.17 5.10
C PRO A 66 12.35 -1.61 3.71
N PHE A 67 11.11 -1.81 3.27
CA PHE A 67 10.63 -1.38 1.94
C PHE A 67 10.89 0.10 1.67
N ALA A 68 10.85 0.94 2.71
CA ALA A 68 11.18 2.35 2.65
C ALA A 68 12.58 2.65 2.09
N GLN A 69 13.56 1.78 2.35
CA GLN A 69 14.96 1.96 2.00
C GLN A 69 15.37 1.21 0.73
N VAL A 70 14.53 0.28 0.23
CA VAL A 70 14.79 -0.50 -1.00
C VAL A 70 15.15 0.41 -2.17
N PHE A 71 14.38 1.48 -2.37
CA PHE A 71 14.64 2.43 -3.46
C PHE A 71 15.94 3.21 -3.27
N GLN A 72 16.32 3.54 -2.04
CA GLN A 72 17.61 4.19 -1.79
C GLN A 72 18.77 3.26 -2.13
N GLN A 73 18.70 2.01 -1.69
CA GLN A 73 19.77 1.03 -1.91
C GLN A 73 19.95 0.70 -3.39
N LEU A 74 18.86 0.64 -4.16
CA LEU A 74 18.88 0.46 -5.61
C LEU A 74 19.44 1.67 -6.36
N LEU A 75 19.13 2.89 -5.93
CA LEU A 75 19.55 4.12 -6.62
C LEU A 75 20.96 4.56 -6.23
N THR A 76 21.44 4.23 -5.03
CA THR A 76 22.79 4.56 -4.56
C THR A 76 23.92 4.16 -5.52
N PRO A 77 23.97 2.93 -6.07
CA PRO A 77 25.02 2.57 -7.03
C PRO A 77 24.90 3.34 -8.35
N ILE A 78 23.68 3.69 -8.78
CA ILE A 78 23.45 4.48 -10.00
C ILE A 78 23.98 5.91 -9.80
N PHE A 79 23.67 6.54 -8.66
CA PHE A 79 24.15 7.88 -8.35
C PHE A 79 25.67 7.91 -8.18
N LYS A 80 26.27 6.92 -7.51
CA LYS A 80 27.73 6.80 -7.41
C LYS A 80 28.39 6.61 -8.78
N GLY A 81 27.78 5.85 -9.68
CA GLY A 81 28.26 5.69 -11.05
C GLY A 81 28.16 6.99 -11.87
N ALA A 82 27.14 7.81 -11.62
CA ALA A 82 26.96 9.10 -12.26
C ALA A 82 27.88 10.20 -11.70
N GLU A 83 28.20 10.17 -10.41
CA GLU A 83 29.16 11.09 -9.77
C GLU A 83 30.62 10.75 -10.09
N SER A 84 30.90 9.50 -10.50
CA SER A 84 32.24 9.06 -10.90
C SER A 84 32.63 9.49 -12.32
N TYR A 85 31.77 10.21 -13.04
CA TYR A 85 31.96 10.73 -14.40
C TYR A 85 32.00 12.26 -14.39
#